data_AF-A0A7W1GFL1-F1
#
_entry.id   AF-A0A7W1GFL1-F1
#
_cell.length_a   1.000
_cell.length_b   1.000
_cell.length_c   1.000
_cell.angle_alpha   90.00
_cell.angle_beta   90.00
_cell.angle_gamma   90.00
#
_symmetry.space_group_name_H-M   'P 1'
#
loop_
_entity.id
_entity.type
_entity.pdbx_description
1 polymer ?
#
loop_
_entity_poly.entity_id
_entity_poly.type
_entity_poly.pdbx_seq_one_letter_code
_entity_poly.pdbx_strand_id
1 'polypeptide(L)'
;MSKQKPIRVVIVRDRKGKEPDDYFFTTDVEARVVAVTEEYAGRWGVEAAIRALKQSLGMDEVQSWSPAAVWRQVPFVMIAPSLVVAAYYQALGETVSEGFVPPSLGQMVTRLRFGMWEERIKEALACEQSESKIMADLHAI
;
A
#
# COMPACT_ATOMS: atom_id res chain seq x y z
N MET A 1 -6.37 43.84 -5.26
CA MET A 1 -7.48 43.45 -4.37
C MET A 1 -7.68 41.94 -4.48
N SER A 2 -7.22 41.17 -3.50
CA SER A 2 -7.55 39.73 -3.45
C SER A 2 -9.05 39.57 -3.23
N LYS A 3 -9.73 38.86 -4.12
CA LYS A 3 -11.13 38.48 -3.93
C LYS A 3 -11.21 37.60 -2.68
N GLN A 4 -11.99 38.03 -1.69
CA GLN A 4 -12.35 37.22 -0.53
C GLN A 4 -13.10 35.99 -1.04
N LYS A 5 -12.46 34.81 -0.99
CA LYS A 5 -13.12 33.53 -1.31
C LYS A 5 -13.73 32.97 -0.03
N PRO A 6 -15.01 32.57 -0.06
CA PRO A 6 -15.62 31.92 1.10
C PRO A 6 -14.92 30.58 1.37
N ILE A 7 -14.82 30.24 2.66
CA ILE A 7 -14.32 28.94 3.16
C ILE A 7 -15.40 28.36 4.07
N ARG A 8 -15.54 27.03 4.06
CA ARG A 8 -16.44 26.31 4.97
C ARG A 8 -15.61 25.73 6.12
N VAL A 9 -16.10 25.92 7.34
CA VAL A 9 -15.49 25.40 8.57
C VAL A 9 -16.40 24.28 9.11
N VAL A 10 -15.81 23.11 9.33
CA VAL A 10 -16.48 21.95 9.94
C VAL A 10 -15.87 21.73 11.31
N ILE A 11 -16.71 21.77 12.34
CA ILE A 11 -16.30 21.56 13.74
C ILE A 11 -16.80 20.18 14.17
N VAL A 12 -15.89 19.31 14.58
CA VAL A 12 -16.20 17.98 15.10
C VAL A 12 -15.95 17.97 16.59
N ARG A 13 -16.99 17.65 17.36
CA ARG A 13 -16.95 17.60 18.82
C ARG A 13 -17.09 16.17 19.32
N ASP A 14 -16.21 15.76 20.22
CA ASP A 14 -16.40 14.52 20.96
C ASP A 14 -17.57 14.68 21.96
N ARG A 15 -18.60 13.84 21.80
CA ARG A 15 -19.77 13.81 22.68
C ARG A 15 -19.42 13.50 24.13
N LYS A 16 -18.32 12.79 24.38
CA LYS A 16 -17.86 12.43 25.74
C LYS A 16 -16.89 13.46 26.32
N GLY A 17 -16.47 14.46 25.55
CA GLY A 17 -15.54 15.51 25.98
C GLY A 17 -14.16 15.00 26.40
N LYS A 18 -13.72 13.86 25.86
CA LYS A 18 -12.38 13.30 26.12
C LYS A 18 -11.32 13.93 25.24
N GLU A 19 -11.67 14.25 24.00
CA GLU A 19 -10.79 14.87 23.03
C GLU A 19 -11.23 16.33 22.76
N PRO A 20 -10.28 17.23 22.43
CA PRO A 20 -10.61 18.60 22.04
C PRO A 20 -11.40 18.63 20.73
N ASP A 21 -12.16 19.71 20.52
CA ASP A 21 -12.88 19.93 19.26
C ASP A 21 -11.88 20.03 18.08
N ASP A 22 -12.15 19.29 17.01
CA ASP A 22 -11.39 19.37 15.77
C ASP A 22 -12.02 20.38 14.80
N TYR A 23 -11.15 21.12 14.09
CA TYR A 23 -11.57 22.17 13.15
C TYR A 23 -11.01 21.86 11.76
N PHE A 24 -11.90 21.52 10.83
CA PHE A 24 -11.56 21.29 9.44
C PHE A 24 -11.97 22.49 8.58
N PHE A 25 -11.13 22.83 7.62
CA PHE A 25 -11.35 23.93 6.68
C PHE A 25 -11.37 23.38 5.27
N THR A 26 -12.36 23.77 4.48
CA THR A 26 -12.43 23.42 3.05
C THR A 26 -12.76 24.63 2.19
N THR A 27 -12.19 24.65 0.99
CA THR A 27 -12.49 25.62 -0.07
C THR A 27 -13.76 25.25 -0.85
N ASP A 28 -14.19 23.99 -0.76
CA ASP A 28 -15.46 23.54 -1.32
C ASP A 28 -16.58 23.87 -0.34
N VAL A 29 -17.28 24.95 -0.66
CA VAL A 29 -18.39 25.46 0.16
C VAL A 29 -19.66 24.64 0.05
N GLU A 30 -19.75 23.63 -0.81
CA GLU A 30 -20.92 22.74 -0.92
C GLU A 30 -20.64 21.32 -0.40
N ALA A 31 -19.37 20.99 -0.09
CA ALA A 31 -18.96 19.69 0.41
C ALA A 31 -19.76 19.21 1.63
N ARG A 32 -20.30 17.99 1.57
CA ARG A 32 -21.00 17.35 2.69
C ARG A 32 -20.10 17.31 3.92
N VAL A 33 -20.61 17.75 5.08
CA VAL A 33 -19.86 17.87 6.34
C VAL A 33 -19.09 16.59 6.69
N VAL A 34 -19.75 15.43 6.60
CA VAL A 34 -19.14 14.12 6.89
C VAL A 34 -18.04 13.78 5.88
N ALA A 35 -18.21 14.13 4.60
CA ALA A 35 -17.21 13.86 3.57
C ALA A 35 -15.90 14.62 3.83
N VAL A 36 -15.98 15.86 4.34
CA VAL A 36 -14.79 16.66 4.69
C VAL A 36 -13.95 15.94 5.75
N THR A 37 -14.60 15.40 6.78
CA THR A 37 -13.91 14.64 7.85
C THR A 37 -13.37 13.29 7.33
N GLU A 38 -14.13 12.57 6.51
CA GLU A 38 -13.71 11.31 5.88
C GLU A 38 -12.47 11.51 4.98
N GLU A 39 -12.48 12.56 4.16
CA GLU A 39 -11.37 12.91 3.28
C GLU A 39 -10.12 13.29 4.10
N TYR A 40 -10.29 14.09 5.15
CA TYR A 40 -9.19 14.42 6.05
C TYR A 40 -8.63 13.18 6.74
N ALA A 41 -9.46 12.23 7.17
CA ALA A 41 -9.01 10.98 7.75
C ALA A 41 -8.15 10.16 6.76
N GLY A 42 -8.49 10.20 5.46
CA GLY A 42 -7.71 9.59 4.39
C GLY A 42 -6.25 10.07 4.29
N ARG A 43 -5.94 11.27 4.81
CA ARG A 43 -4.58 11.83 4.87
C ARG A 43 -3.59 10.92 5.61
N TRP A 44 -4.05 10.17 6.61
CA TRP A 44 -3.20 9.28 7.41
C TRP A 44 -2.44 8.26 6.56
N GLY A 45 -2.99 7.91 5.37
CA GLY A 45 -2.30 7.06 4.39
C GLY A 45 -0.91 7.58 4.00
N VAL A 46 -0.71 8.90 3.98
CA VAL A 46 0.61 9.51 3.68
C VAL A 46 1.61 9.21 4.79
N GLU A 47 1.20 9.30 6.06
CA GLU A 47 2.09 9.00 7.19
C GLU A 47 2.44 7.51 7.23
N ALA A 48 1.47 6.64 6.94
CA ALA A 48 1.70 5.21 6.80
C ALA A 48 2.69 4.91 5.66
N ALA A 49 2.57 5.59 4.51
CA ALA A 49 3.51 5.46 3.40
C ALA A 49 4.92 5.93 3.79
N ILE A 50 5.06 7.10 4.40
CA ILE A 50 6.36 7.62 4.88
C ILE A 50 6.99 6.67 5.90
N ARG A 51 6.19 6.10 6.81
CA ARG A 51 6.66 5.10 7.76
C ARG A 51 7.20 3.87 7.04
N ALA A 52 6.48 3.33 6.06
CA ALA A 52 6.93 2.18 5.28
C ALA A 52 8.23 2.47 4.50
N LEU A 53 8.33 3.67 3.91
CA LEU A 53 9.53 4.09 3.16
C LEU A 53 10.78 4.11 4.04
N LYS A 54 10.68 4.64 5.26
CA LYS A 54 11.82 4.66 6.19
C LYS A 54 12.09 3.28 6.77
N GLN A 55 11.08 2.66 7.39
CA GLN A 55 11.26 1.45 8.20
C GLN A 55 11.46 0.17 7.39
N SER A 56 10.95 0.10 6.16
CA SER A 56 11.04 -1.11 5.34
C SER A 56 11.98 -0.97 4.15
N LEU A 57 12.17 0.25 3.63
CA LEU A 57 12.95 0.48 2.42
C LEU A 57 14.19 1.36 2.63
N GLY A 58 14.45 1.82 3.86
CA GLY A 58 15.66 2.58 4.20
C GLY A 58 15.79 3.90 3.45
N MET A 59 14.67 4.59 3.19
CA MET A 59 14.68 5.86 2.44
C MET A 59 15.60 6.92 3.07
N ASP A 60 15.78 6.91 4.38
CA ASP A 60 16.67 7.79 5.15
C ASP A 60 18.07 7.20 5.40
N GLU A 61 18.36 5.98 4.93
CA GLU A 61 19.61 5.24 5.13
C GLU A 61 20.41 5.03 3.83
N VAL A 62 20.16 5.87 2.83
CA VAL A 62 20.76 5.76 1.50
C VAL A 62 22.29 5.97 1.55
N GLN A 63 23.05 4.95 1.15
CA GLN A 63 24.53 4.95 1.16
C GLN A 63 25.18 5.59 -0.08
N SER A 64 24.52 6.60 -0.66
CA SER A 64 25.00 7.28 -1.86
C SER A 64 25.97 8.41 -1.52
N TRP A 65 27.09 8.50 -2.25
CA TRP A 65 28.18 9.45 -2.01
C TRP A 65 27.97 10.84 -2.62
N SER A 66 26.85 11.06 -3.34
CA SER A 66 26.51 12.36 -3.92
C SER A 66 25.02 12.68 -3.74
N PRO A 67 24.66 13.96 -3.50
CA PRO A 67 23.25 14.37 -3.42
C PRO A 67 22.45 13.98 -4.66
N ALA A 68 23.05 14.10 -5.85
CA ALA A 68 22.41 13.74 -7.11
C ALA A 68 22.07 12.25 -7.21
N ALA A 69 22.85 11.36 -6.61
CA ALA A 69 22.53 9.93 -6.55
C ALA A 69 21.36 9.64 -5.62
N VAL A 70 21.28 10.31 -4.47
CA VAL A 70 20.13 10.23 -3.55
C VAL A 70 18.84 10.64 -4.27
N TRP A 71 18.84 11.80 -4.94
CA TRP A 71 17.68 12.30 -5.68
C TRP A 71 17.20 11.37 -6.78
N ARG A 72 18.09 10.56 -7.37
CA ARG A 72 17.72 9.55 -8.36
C ARG A 72 17.11 8.30 -7.73
N GLN A 73 17.51 7.92 -6.52
CA GLN A 73 17.05 6.70 -5.85
C GLN A 73 15.70 6.89 -5.15
N VAL A 74 15.45 8.06 -4.55
CA VAL A 74 14.21 8.36 -3.81
C VAL A 74 12.93 8.06 -4.61
N PRO A 75 12.79 8.46 -5.89
CA PRO A 75 11.59 8.14 -6.67
C PRO A 75 11.32 6.63 -6.79
N PHE A 76 12.35 5.81 -6.96
CA PHE A 76 12.18 4.36 -7.05
C PHE A 76 11.72 3.76 -5.71
N VAL A 77 12.31 4.23 -4.62
CA VAL A 77 11.92 3.82 -3.26
C VAL A 77 10.47 4.22 -2.97
N MET A 78 10.01 5.39 -3.46
CA MET A 78 8.63 5.85 -3.31
C MET A 78 7.60 5.05 -4.13
N ILE A 79 7.98 4.59 -5.32
CA ILE A 79 7.08 3.81 -6.20
C ILE A 79 6.97 2.35 -5.73
N ALA A 80 8.06 1.75 -5.25
CA ALA A 80 8.12 0.35 -4.82
C ALA A 80 6.97 -0.09 -3.89
N PRO A 81 6.64 0.60 -2.77
CA PRO A 81 5.56 0.18 -1.89
C PRO A 81 4.19 0.31 -2.56
N SER A 82 4.00 1.26 -3.46
CA SER A 82 2.76 1.41 -4.23
C SER A 82 2.52 0.19 -5.13
N LEU A 83 3.58 -0.32 -5.77
CA LEU A 83 3.51 -1.54 -6.58
C LEU A 83 3.21 -2.78 -5.74
N VAL A 84 3.82 -2.91 -4.56
CA VAL A 84 3.56 -4.02 -3.64
C VAL A 84 2.12 -4.01 -3.15
N VAL A 85 1.61 -2.85 -2.75
CA VAL A 85 0.22 -2.69 -2.30
C VAL A 85 -0.76 -3.02 -3.42
N ALA A 86 -0.52 -2.51 -4.63
CA ALA A 86 -1.36 -2.80 -5.80
C ALA A 86 -1.35 -4.31 -6.14
N ALA A 87 -0.18 -4.93 -6.17
CA ALA A 87 -0.05 -6.36 -6.43
C ALA A 87 -0.73 -7.21 -5.35
N TYR A 88 -0.61 -6.81 -4.08
CA TYR A 88 -1.26 -7.48 -2.96
C TYR A 88 -2.78 -7.45 -3.07
N TYR A 89 -3.37 -6.28 -3.34
CA TYR A 89 -4.82 -6.18 -3.50
C TYR A 89 -5.33 -6.87 -4.77
N GLN A 90 -4.54 -6.88 -5.85
CA GLN A 90 -4.85 -7.66 -7.04
C GLN A 90 -4.85 -9.17 -6.73
N ALA A 91 -3.88 -9.65 -5.95
CA ALA A 91 -3.78 -11.06 -5.57
C ALA A 91 -4.86 -11.49 -4.55
N LEU A 92 -5.34 -10.57 -3.71
CA LEU A 92 -6.35 -10.87 -2.70
C LEU A 92 -7.70 -11.26 -3.33
N GLY A 93 -8.05 -10.68 -4.49
CA GLY A 93 -9.23 -11.06 -5.28
C GLY A 93 -10.61 -10.86 -4.62
N GLU A 94 -10.66 -10.49 -3.33
CA GLU A 94 -11.88 -10.38 -2.53
C GLU A 94 -12.26 -8.92 -2.21
N THR A 95 -13.55 -8.70 -1.98
CA THR A 95 -14.06 -7.47 -1.39
C THR A 95 -13.55 -7.34 0.04
N VAL A 96 -12.74 -6.30 0.27
CA VAL A 96 -12.23 -5.93 1.60
C VAL A 96 -13.42 -5.73 2.56
N SER A 97 -13.47 -6.49 3.65
CA SER A 97 -14.56 -6.41 4.63
C SER A 97 -14.48 -5.11 5.45
N GLU A 98 -15.61 -4.66 6.00
CA GLU A 98 -15.61 -3.60 7.01
C GLU A 98 -14.70 -3.98 8.18
N GLY A 99 -13.84 -3.03 8.60
CA GLY A 99 -12.87 -3.26 9.67
C GLY A 99 -11.57 -3.96 9.24
N PHE A 100 -11.36 -4.20 7.94
CA PHE A 100 -10.08 -4.69 7.45
C PHE A 100 -8.96 -3.71 7.80
N VAL A 101 -8.00 -4.18 8.59
CA VAL A 101 -6.77 -3.45 8.86
C VAL A 101 -5.74 -3.90 7.82
N PRO A 102 -5.26 -3.00 6.95
CA PRO A 102 -4.27 -3.38 5.95
C PRO A 102 -3.00 -3.90 6.64
N PRO A 103 -2.45 -5.04 6.17
CA PRO A 103 -1.23 -5.59 6.73
C PRO A 103 -0.03 -4.66 6.49
N SER A 104 1.07 -4.91 7.20
CA SER A 104 2.30 -4.16 6.95
C SER A 104 2.88 -4.47 5.56
N LEU A 105 3.70 -3.57 5.01
CA LEU A 105 4.37 -3.78 3.73
C LEU A 105 5.16 -5.09 3.71
N GLY A 106 5.86 -5.41 4.79
CA GLY A 106 6.59 -6.67 4.94
C GLY A 106 5.67 -7.90 4.85
N GLN A 107 4.51 -7.87 5.52
CA GLN A 107 3.52 -8.94 5.45
C GLN A 107 2.94 -9.11 4.04
N MET A 108 2.70 -8.00 3.32
CA MET A 108 2.24 -8.03 1.92
C MET A 108 3.27 -8.72 1.03
N VAL A 109 4.55 -8.33 1.12
CA VAL A 109 5.65 -8.97 0.37
C VAL A 109 5.77 -10.45 0.71
N THR A 110 5.68 -10.81 2.00
CA THR A 110 5.71 -12.20 2.44
C THR A 110 4.57 -13.00 1.81
N ARG A 111 3.33 -12.49 1.80
CA ARG A 111 2.18 -13.16 1.19
C ARG A 111 2.33 -13.33 -0.32
N LEU A 112 2.75 -12.27 -1.02
CA LEU A 112 3.02 -12.34 -2.46
C LEU A 112 4.10 -13.38 -2.77
N ARG A 113 5.19 -13.39 -2.00
CA ARG A 113 6.26 -14.37 -2.16
C ARG A 113 5.76 -15.81 -1.95
N PHE A 114 4.95 -16.05 -0.93
CA PHE A 114 4.37 -17.37 -0.69
C PHE A 114 3.47 -17.82 -1.85
N GLY A 115 2.59 -16.94 -2.35
CA GLY A 115 1.76 -17.24 -3.51
C GLY A 115 2.59 -17.64 -4.74
N MET A 116 3.67 -16.91 -5.04
CA MET A 116 4.58 -17.27 -6.14
C MET A 116 5.27 -18.62 -5.92
N TRP A 117 5.64 -18.95 -4.68
CA TRP A 117 6.25 -20.23 -4.35
C TRP A 117 5.26 -21.39 -4.48
N GLU A 118 4.01 -21.21 -4.05
CA GLU A 118 2.96 -22.21 -4.19
C GLU A 118 2.71 -22.57 -5.65
N GLU A 119 2.57 -21.56 -6.53
CA GLU A 119 2.40 -21.79 -7.97
C GLU A 119 3.59 -22.57 -8.56
N ARG A 120 4.82 -22.17 -8.20
CA ARG A 120 6.02 -22.87 -8.67
C ARG A 120 6.09 -24.32 -8.18
N ILE A 121 5.66 -24.60 -6.94
CA ILE A 121 5.60 -25.97 -6.42
C ILE A 121 4.53 -26.78 -7.16
N LYS A 122 3.34 -26.19 -7.41
CA LYS A 122 2.28 -26.84 -8.19
C LYS A 122 2.75 -27.19 -9.60
N GLU A 123 3.45 -26.28 -10.29
CA GLU A 123 4.04 -26.53 -11.60
C GLU A 123 5.07 -27.65 -11.58
N ALA A 124 5.95 -27.68 -10.57
CA ALA A 124 6.95 -28.74 -10.41
C ALA A 124 6.30 -30.11 -10.16
N LEU A 125 5.27 -30.18 -9.31
CA LEU A 125 4.52 -31.42 -9.06
C LEU A 125 3.71 -31.86 -10.29
N ALA A 126 3.16 -30.93 -11.07
CA ALA A 126 2.51 -31.26 -12.34
C ALA A 126 3.51 -31.80 -13.38
N CYS A 127 4.77 -31.39 -13.31
CA CYS A 127 5.85 -31.90 -14.14
C CYS A 127 6.25 -33.36 -13.81
N GLU A 128 5.98 -33.85 -12.61
CA GLU A 128 6.24 -35.25 -12.22
C GLU A 128 5.38 -36.24 -13.05
N GLN A 129 4.21 -35.83 -13.55
CA GLN A 129 3.49 -36.62 -14.58
C GLN A 129 4.25 -36.70 -15.91
N SER A 130 5.11 -35.74 -16.22
CA SER A 130 6.03 -35.76 -17.37
C SER A 130 7.23 -36.70 -17.17
N GLU A 131 7.64 -37.01 -15.93
CA GLU A 131 8.68 -38.02 -15.67
C GLU A 131 8.26 -39.40 -16.19
N SER A 132 6.99 -39.76 -16.08
CA SER A 132 6.47 -41.03 -16.61
C SER A 132 6.64 -41.14 -18.14
N LYS A 133 6.49 -40.03 -18.87
CA LYS A 133 6.73 -39.96 -20.32
C LYS A 133 8.21 -40.08 -20.66
N ILE A 134 9.07 -39.36 -19.91
CA ILE A 134 10.51 -39.36 -20.13
C ILE A 134 11.11 -40.75 -19.81
N MET A 135 10.67 -41.40 -18.74
CA MET A 135 11.12 -42.74 -18.36
C MET A 135 10.58 -43.84 -19.28
N ALA A 136 9.37 -43.68 -19.83
CA ALA A 136 8.83 -44.59 -20.84
C ALA A 136 9.64 -44.54 -22.15
N ASP A 137 10.06 -43.35 -22.59
CA ASP A 137 10.92 -43.18 -23.79
C ASP A 137 12.34 -43.73 -23.57
N LEU A 138 12.87 -43.66 -22.35
CA LEU A 138 14.19 -44.19 -21.99
C LEU A 138 14.23 -45.73 -21.90
N HIS A 139 13.12 -46.38 -21.59
CA HIS A 139 13.01 -47.85 -21.57
C HIS A 139 12.71 -48.43 -22.98
N ALA A 140 12.47 -47.58 -23.98
CA ALA A 140 12.20 -47.98 -25.36
C ALA A 140 13.43 -47.89 -26.29
N ILE A 141 14.59 -47.48 -25.76
CA ILE A 141 15.91 -47.49 -26.41
C ILE A 141 16.71 -48.68 -25.87
#